data_AF-A0A924CC32-F1
#
_entry.id   AF-A0A924CC32-F1
#
_cell.length_a   1.000
_cell.length_b   1.000
_cell.length_c   1.000
_cell.angle_alpha   90.00
_cell.angle_beta   90.00
_cell.angle_gamma   90.00
#
_symmetry.space_group_name_H-M   'P 1'
#
loop_
_entity.id
_entity.type
_entity.pdbx_description
1 polymer ?
#
loop_
_entity_poly.entity_id
_entity_poly.type
_entity_poly.pdbx_seq_one_letter_code
_entity_poly.pdbx_strand_id
1 'polypeptide(L)'
;MKKKFSAAFLLMLMMVNITAPLFASSHREAPLIANDPLADNTDVYAFRSPDDPNKITIIASYIPGQLPQGGPNYYQFGENIRYEIHIDNNVATPGDDITYRFTFNKTNEDPSTFFNIRLGKQNLKTTY
;
A
#
# COMPACT_ATOMS: atom_id res chain seq x y z
N MET A 1 21.49 -39.89 35.20
CA MET A 1 22.48 -38.87 34.76
C MET A 1 21.75 -37.62 34.28
N LYS A 2 21.90 -36.48 34.98
CA LYS A 2 21.31 -35.20 34.54
C LYS A 2 22.24 -34.62 33.46
N LYS A 3 21.80 -34.53 32.20
CA LYS A 3 22.55 -33.87 31.12
C LYS A 3 22.65 -32.37 31.46
N LYS A 4 23.84 -31.90 31.81
CA LYS A 4 24.11 -30.47 32.05
C LYS A 4 24.37 -29.83 30.69
N PHE A 5 23.41 -29.09 30.15
CA PHE A 5 23.66 -28.25 28.99
C PHE A 5 24.55 -27.07 29.40
N SER A 6 25.60 -26.80 28.62
CA SER A 6 26.49 -25.66 28.85
C SER A 6 25.74 -24.35 28.60
N ALA A 7 26.00 -23.32 29.42
CA ALA A 7 25.42 -21.98 29.24
C ALA A 7 25.69 -21.42 27.83
N ALA A 8 26.82 -21.76 27.22
CA ALA A 8 27.15 -21.39 25.84
C ALA A 8 26.20 -22.02 24.80
N PHE A 9 25.73 -23.25 25.05
CA PHE A 9 24.76 -23.93 24.17
C PHE A 9 23.37 -23.29 24.27
N LEU A 10 22.97 -22.86 25.46
CA LEU A 10 21.74 -22.10 25.69
C LEU A 10 21.79 -20.70 25.05
N LEU A 11 22.93 -20.02 25.12
CA LEU A 11 23.14 -18.72 24.48
C LEU A 11 23.07 -18.82 22.95
N MET A 12 23.66 -19.88 22.38
CA MET A 12 23.63 -20.15 20.94
C MET A 12 22.21 -20.48 20.46
N LEU A 13 21.40 -21.20 21.26
CA LEU A 13 19.99 -21.46 20.97
C LEU A 13 19.13 -20.19 21.00
N MET A 14 19.45 -19.24 21.89
CA MET A 14 18.76 -17.94 21.97
C MET A 14 19.06 -17.03 20.79
N MET A 15 20.27 -17.09 20.21
CA MET A 15 20.62 -16.28 19.05
C MET A 15 20.00 -16.75 17.73
N VAL A 16 19.47 -17.98 17.67
CA VAL A 16 18.89 -18.56 16.44
C VAL A 16 17.41 -18.16 16.22
N ASN A 17 16.75 -17.48 17.17
CA ASN A 17 15.28 -17.41 17.18
C ASN A 17 14.60 -16.06 16.91
N ILE A 18 15.26 -15.02 16.41
CA ILE A 18 14.54 -13.75 16.15
C ILE A 18 15.01 -13.06 14.86
N THR A 19 14.75 -13.70 13.72
CA THR A 19 14.57 -12.95 12.46
C THR A 19 13.14 -13.17 11.98
N ALA A 20 12.18 -12.64 12.73
CA ALA A 20 10.84 -12.48 12.17
C ALA A 20 10.94 -11.39 11.09
N PRO A 21 10.41 -11.61 9.86
CA PRO A 21 10.33 -10.55 8.88
C PRO A 21 9.47 -9.43 9.46
N LEU A 22 10.07 -8.26 9.67
CA LEU A 22 9.32 -7.05 9.99
C LEU A 22 8.71 -6.55 8.69
N PHE A 23 7.38 -6.51 8.63
CA PHE A 23 6.67 -5.86 7.54
C PHE A 23 6.96 -4.35 7.61
N ALA A 24 7.56 -3.81 6.55
CA ALA A 24 7.90 -2.39 6.50
C ALA A 24 6.64 -1.52 6.47
N SER A 25 6.76 -0.30 7.00
CA SER A 25 5.70 0.70 6.85
C SER A 25 5.43 1.00 5.37
N SER A 26 4.17 1.30 5.05
CA SER A 26 3.71 1.68 3.72
C SER A 26 3.69 3.19 3.49
N HIS A 27 4.00 3.99 4.51
CA HIS A 27 4.05 5.44 4.45
C HIS A 27 5.44 5.92 4.00
N ARG A 28 5.51 7.02 3.25
CA ARG A 28 6.70 7.48 2.49
C ARG A 28 8.02 7.53 3.26
N GLU A 29 7.99 7.68 4.58
CA GLU A 29 9.19 7.71 5.43
C GLU A 29 9.82 6.33 5.61
N ALA A 30 9.15 5.26 5.18
CA ALA A 30 9.64 3.91 5.25
C ALA A 30 10.73 3.62 4.19
N PRO A 31 11.89 3.06 4.57
CA PRO A 31 12.98 2.81 3.63
C PRO A 31 12.64 1.99 2.39
N LEU A 32 11.68 1.04 2.49
CA LEU A 32 11.33 0.17 1.37
C LEU A 32 10.50 0.85 0.28
N ILE A 33 9.73 1.89 0.63
CA ILE A 33 8.87 2.59 -0.33
C ILE A 33 9.25 4.06 -0.54
N ALA A 34 10.33 4.55 0.11
CA ALA A 34 10.87 5.89 -0.08
C ALA A 34 11.20 6.23 -1.56
N ASN A 35 11.56 5.22 -2.36
CA ASN A 35 11.84 5.35 -3.80
C ASN A 35 10.66 4.96 -4.71
N ASP A 36 9.51 4.59 -4.14
CA ASP A 36 8.27 4.33 -4.88
C ASP A 36 7.13 5.21 -4.34
N PRO A 37 7.16 6.53 -4.61
CA PRO A 37 6.22 7.48 -4.03
C PRO A 37 4.78 7.30 -4.51
N LEU A 38 4.54 6.53 -5.58
CA LEU A 38 3.19 6.23 -6.06
C LEU A 38 2.59 5.01 -5.33
N ALA A 39 3.41 4.24 -4.62
CA ALA A 39 2.99 3.15 -3.74
C ALA A 39 2.74 3.61 -2.28
N ASP A 40 2.95 4.89 -1.99
CA ASP A 40 2.74 5.49 -0.68
C ASP A 40 1.26 5.41 -0.27
N ASN A 41 0.97 4.54 0.69
CA ASN A 41 -0.33 4.46 1.36
C ASN A 41 -0.30 5.39 2.55
N THR A 42 -1.00 6.51 2.42
CA THR A 42 -0.99 7.54 3.46
C THR A 42 -1.85 7.10 4.64
N ASP A 43 -3.06 6.60 4.37
CA ASP A 43 -4.01 6.22 5.42
C ASP A 43 -5.04 5.19 4.94
N VAL A 44 -5.53 4.38 5.87
CA VAL A 44 -6.73 3.56 5.71
C VAL A 44 -7.74 3.92 6.79
N TYR A 45 -8.98 4.19 6.38
CA TYR A 45 -10.11 4.47 7.25
C TYR A 45 -11.12 3.34 7.14
N ALA A 46 -11.59 2.83 8.26
CA ALA A 46 -12.65 1.82 8.32
C ALA A 46 -13.68 2.22 9.37
N PHE A 47 -14.94 2.36 8.97
CA PHE A 47 -16.02 2.77 9.86
C PHE A 47 -17.34 2.13 9.43
N ARG A 48 -18.25 1.96 10.39
CA ARG A 48 -19.61 1.50 10.09
C ARG A 48 -20.29 2.51 9.17
N SER A 49 -20.86 2.03 8.06
CA SER A 49 -21.44 2.90 7.05
C SER A 49 -22.56 3.78 7.66
N PRO A 50 -22.61 5.07 7.35
CA PRO A 50 -23.68 5.96 7.79
C PRO A 50 -25.02 5.65 7.09
N ASP A 51 -24.97 5.02 5.90
CA ASP A 51 -26.17 4.71 5.10
C ASP A 51 -26.75 3.33 5.45
N ASP A 52 -25.90 2.38 5.87
CA ASP A 52 -26.31 1.03 6.27
C ASP A 52 -25.44 0.51 7.43
N PRO A 53 -25.97 0.43 8.66
CA PRO A 53 -25.20 0.02 9.82
C PRO A 53 -24.76 -1.46 9.79
N ASN A 54 -25.26 -2.28 8.86
CA ASN A 54 -24.79 -3.66 8.68
C ASN A 54 -23.56 -3.75 7.76
N LYS A 55 -23.07 -2.62 7.24
CA LYS A 55 -21.88 -2.56 6.37
C LYS A 55 -20.75 -1.76 7.01
N ILE A 56 -19.53 -2.10 6.61
CA ILE A 56 -18.33 -1.32 6.88
C ILE A 56 -17.95 -0.59 5.59
N THR A 57 -17.75 0.71 5.69
CA THR A 57 -17.13 1.53 4.64
C THR A 57 -15.63 1.55 4.89
N ILE A 58 -14.86 1.22 3.85
CA ILE A 58 -13.40 1.26 3.88
C ILE A 58 -12.94 2.27 2.83
N ILE A 59 -12.01 3.14 3.21
CA ILE A 59 -11.37 4.12 2.33
C ILE A 59 -9.87 3.93 2.49
N ALA A 60 -9.16 3.71 1.38
CA ALA A 60 -7.70 3.69 1.34
C ALA A 60 -7.19 4.86 0.51
N SER A 61 -6.32 5.67 1.11
CA SER A 61 -5.74 6.85 0.50
C SER A 61 -4.31 6.56 0.08
N TYR A 62 -3.99 6.95 -1.15
CA TYR A 62 -2.65 6.82 -1.73
C TYR A 62 -2.29 8.13 -2.40
N ILE A 63 -0.98 8.39 -2.51
CA ILE A 63 -0.42 9.64 -3.00
C ILE A 63 -0.73 10.80 -2.02
N PRO A 64 0.30 11.46 -1.46
CA PRO A 64 0.08 12.50 -0.47
C PRO A 64 -0.51 13.78 -1.08
N GLY A 65 -0.77 14.77 -0.21
CA GLY A 65 -1.47 16.00 -0.55
C GLY A 65 -1.02 16.67 -1.86
N GLN A 66 -2.00 16.98 -2.70
CA GLN A 66 -1.81 17.65 -3.99
C GLN A 66 -2.47 19.04 -3.96
N LEU A 67 -1.66 20.08 -3.77
CA LEU A 67 -2.17 21.45 -3.57
C LEU A 67 -2.71 22.08 -4.87
N PRO A 68 -3.71 22.98 -4.82
CA PRO A 68 -4.28 23.64 -5.99
C PRO A 68 -3.24 24.32 -6.90
N GLN A 69 -2.17 24.89 -6.33
CA GLN A 69 -1.12 25.58 -7.06
C GLN A 69 -0.20 24.63 -7.87
N GLY A 70 -0.23 23.33 -7.59
CA GLY A 70 0.47 22.31 -8.38
C GLY A 70 -0.24 21.98 -9.70
N GLY A 71 -1.45 22.50 -9.90
CA GLY A 71 -2.21 22.29 -11.12
C GLY A 71 -1.52 22.87 -12.36
N PRO A 72 -1.83 22.31 -13.55
CA PRO A 72 -2.82 21.27 -13.78
C PRO A 72 -2.19 19.85 -13.70
N ASN A 73 -0.90 19.73 -13.37
CA ASN A 73 -0.17 18.45 -13.35
C ASN A 73 -0.18 17.82 -11.96
N TYR A 74 -1.05 16.84 -11.78
CA TYR A 74 -1.15 16.06 -10.55
C TYR A 74 -0.57 14.65 -10.73
N TYR A 75 -0.07 14.08 -9.64
CA TYR A 75 0.31 12.68 -9.56
C TYR A 75 -0.92 11.81 -9.82
N GLN A 76 -0.68 10.67 -10.49
CA GLN A 76 -1.67 9.68 -10.85
C GLN A 76 -1.20 8.31 -10.34
N PHE A 77 -2.12 7.38 -10.12
CA PHE A 77 -1.78 6.00 -9.75
C PHE A 77 -0.74 5.38 -10.68
N GLY A 78 0.12 4.52 -10.15
CA GLY A 78 1.18 3.84 -10.91
C GLY A 78 0.66 2.62 -11.67
N GLU A 79 1.29 2.30 -12.81
CA GLU A 79 0.88 1.17 -13.64
C GLU A 79 1.45 -0.18 -13.16
N ASN A 80 2.58 -0.15 -12.44
CA ASN A 80 3.27 -1.35 -11.97
C ASN A 80 3.09 -1.56 -10.46
N ILE A 81 1.97 -1.10 -9.91
CA ILE A 81 1.67 -1.11 -8.48
C ILE A 81 0.35 -1.85 -8.26
N ARG A 82 0.31 -2.75 -7.28
CA ARG A 82 -0.91 -3.38 -6.80
C ARG A 82 -1.36 -2.63 -5.56
N TYR A 83 -2.49 -1.96 -5.66
CA TYR A 83 -3.14 -1.30 -4.53
C TYR A 83 -4.11 -2.31 -3.93
N GLU A 84 -3.82 -2.77 -2.71
CA GLU A 84 -4.57 -3.85 -2.08
C GLU A 84 -5.12 -3.46 -0.70
N ILE A 85 -6.34 -3.90 -0.42
CA ILE A 85 -6.96 -3.87 0.90
C ILE A 85 -7.16 -5.32 1.31
N HIS A 86 -6.50 -5.71 2.39
CA HIS A 86 -6.53 -7.05 2.95
C HIS A 86 -7.48 -7.06 4.15
N ILE A 87 -8.43 -7.98 4.15
CA ILE A 87 -9.43 -8.14 5.20
C ILE A 87 -9.37 -9.55 5.74
N ASP A 88 -9.05 -9.67 7.02
CA ASP A 88 -9.17 -10.88 7.83
C ASP A 88 -10.35 -10.69 8.78
N ASN A 89 -11.43 -11.43 8.52
CA ASN A 89 -12.62 -11.50 9.37
C ASN A 89 -12.57 -12.68 10.34
N ASN A 90 -11.61 -13.61 10.17
CA ASN A 90 -11.46 -14.80 10.98
C ASN A 90 -10.02 -14.94 11.52
N VAL A 91 -9.81 -14.31 12.67
CA VAL A 91 -8.54 -14.33 13.40
C VAL A 91 -8.05 -15.73 13.83
N ALA A 92 -8.88 -16.78 13.68
CA ALA A 92 -8.47 -18.16 13.95
C ALA A 92 -7.68 -18.80 12.79
N THR A 93 -7.75 -18.23 11.59
CA THR A 93 -7.03 -18.71 10.41
C THR A 93 -5.93 -17.74 10.00
N PRO A 94 -4.73 -18.21 9.64
CA PRO A 94 -3.71 -17.35 9.07
C PRO A 94 -4.10 -16.88 7.65
N GLY A 95 -3.98 -15.59 7.38
CA GLY A 95 -4.12 -15.00 6.05
C GLY A 95 -5.37 -14.13 5.90
N ASP A 96 -5.58 -13.63 4.69
CA ASP A 96 -6.70 -12.75 4.37
C ASP A 96 -7.91 -13.56 3.89
N ASP A 97 -9.11 -13.20 4.36
CA ASP A 97 -10.37 -13.77 3.87
C ASP A 97 -10.82 -13.10 2.57
N ILE A 98 -10.58 -11.78 2.44
CA ILE A 98 -10.96 -10.97 1.29
C ILE A 98 -9.81 -10.03 0.93
N THR A 99 -9.48 -9.98 -0.36
CA THR A 99 -8.54 -8.99 -0.91
C THR A 99 -9.24 -8.17 -1.99
N TYR A 100 -9.35 -6.86 -1.79
CA TYR A 100 -9.69 -5.93 -2.85
C TYR A 100 -8.41 -5.46 -3.52
N ARG A 101 -8.31 -5.61 -4.84
CA ARG A 101 -7.12 -5.25 -5.63
C ARG A 101 -7.49 -4.28 -6.73
N PHE A 102 -6.68 -3.24 -6.87
CA PHE A 102 -6.74 -2.27 -7.96
C PHE A 102 -5.39 -2.18 -8.66
N THR A 103 -5.42 -2.12 -9.99
CA THR A 103 -4.26 -1.91 -10.85
C THR A 103 -4.66 -0.91 -11.90
N PHE A 104 -3.76 -0.01 -12.27
CA PHE A 104 -4.07 1.07 -13.18
C PHE A 104 -3.27 0.96 -14.48
N ASN A 105 -3.81 1.49 -15.56
CA ASN A 105 -3.14 1.62 -16.85
C ASN A 105 -3.19 3.08 -17.31
N LYS A 106 -2.15 3.53 -18.00
CA LYS A 106 -2.06 4.87 -18.58
C LYS A 106 -2.04 4.79 -20.10
N THR A 107 -2.86 5.62 -20.72
CA THR A 107 -2.86 5.81 -22.18
C THR A 107 -2.51 7.25 -22.50
N ASN A 108 -1.54 7.44 -23.40
CA ASN A 108 -1.29 8.74 -24.02
C ASN A 108 -2.26 8.90 -25.21
N GLU A 109 -3.32 9.69 -25.02
CA GLU A 109 -4.39 9.83 -26.01
C GLU A 109 -3.98 10.71 -27.22
N ASP A 110 -2.95 11.55 -27.08
CA ASP A 110 -2.38 12.40 -28.12
C ASP A 110 -0.84 12.40 -28.03
N PRO A 111 -0.17 11.49 -28.76
CA PRO A 111 1.29 11.39 -28.76
C PRO A 111 1.97 12.54 -29.52
N SER A 112 1.24 13.45 -30.15
CA SER A 112 1.81 14.63 -30.82
C SER A 112 2.30 15.70 -29.84
N THR A 113 2.02 15.54 -28.55
CA THR A 113 2.42 16.49 -27.51
C THR A 113 3.01 15.78 -26.29
N PHE A 114 3.85 16.51 -25.55
CA PHE A 114 4.36 16.09 -24.25
C PHE A 114 3.52 16.64 -23.07
N PHE A 115 2.50 17.48 -23.34
CA PHE A 115 1.64 18.01 -22.29
C PHE A 115 0.68 16.94 -21.77
N ASN A 116 0.56 16.83 -20.44
CA ASN A 116 -0.41 15.93 -19.80
C ASN A 116 -1.85 16.44 -19.93
N ILE A 117 -2.06 17.72 -20.22
CA ILE A 117 -3.38 18.35 -20.40
C ILE A 117 -3.32 19.27 -21.61
N ARG A 118 -4.29 19.11 -22.53
CA ARG A 118 -4.39 19.88 -23.77
C ARG A 118 -5.86 20.10 -24.13
N LEU A 119 -6.22 21.32 -24.53
CA LEU A 119 -7.59 21.69 -24.93
C LEU A 119 -8.67 21.31 -23.89
N GLY A 120 -8.35 21.47 -22.60
CA GLY A 120 -9.26 21.13 -21.50
C GLY A 120 -9.46 19.64 -21.25
N LYS A 121 -8.64 18.78 -21.87
CA LYS A 121 -8.67 17.32 -21.68
C LYS A 121 -7.35 16.83 -21.09
N GLN A 122 -7.43 15.82 -20.23
CA GLN A 122 -6.27 15.07 -19.78
C GLN A 122 -5.79 14.17 -20.91
N ASN A 123 -4.55 14.37 -21.34
CA ASN A 123 -3.89 13.62 -22.39
C ASN A 123 -3.37 12.26 -21.90
N LEU A 124 -2.74 12.24 -20.72
CA LEU A 124 -2.30 11.00 -20.08
C LEU A 124 -3.41 10.49 -19.17
N LYS A 125 -4.27 9.63 -19.70
CA LYS A 125 -5.46 9.11 -19.01
C LYS A 125 -5.13 7.86 -18.20
N THR A 126 -5.44 7.88 -16.90
CA THR A 126 -5.31 6.73 -16.00
C THR A 126 -6.67 6.04 -15.79
N THR A 127 -6.73 4.72 -15.94
CA THR A 127 -7.93 3.89 -15.74
C THR A 127 -7.60 2.64 -14.93
N TYR A 128 -8.53 2.17 -14.10
CA TYR A 128 -8.44 0.89 -13.36
C TYR A 128 -9.32 -0.19 -13.98
#